data_AF-A0AAV1C9Y2-F1
#
_entry.id   AF-A0AAV1C9Y2-F1
#
_cell.length_a   1.000
_cell.length_b   1.000
_cell.length_c   1.000
_cell.angle_alpha   90.00
_cell.angle_beta   90.00
_cell.angle_gamma   90.00
#
_symmetry.space_group_name_H-M   'P 1'
#
loop_
_entity.id
_entity.type
_entity.pdbx_description
1 polymer ?
#
loop_
_entity_poly.entity_id
_entity_poly.type
_entity_poly.pdbx_seq_one_letter_code
_entity_poly.pdbx_strand_id
1 'polypeptide(L)'
;MKVTVVTRSGRELIKGGLELNDSATVADLQEAIHKRTKKFYPSRQRLTFPLPPGSKERPTVLQYNKRLAEYTGASSDQLTLVFKDLGPQVAYSTLFFWEYLGPLILYPLFYYYNVYQFFGYKGERVIRPVQTYALYYWCFHYFKRIMETFFVHRFSHATSPISNVFRNCAYYWSFGAYIAYYVNHPLYTPVSDLQMKIGFGFGVVCQLANFYCHILLRNLRGPGGSGGYQIPRGFLFNIVTCANYTTEIYQWLGFNIATQTVAGYVFMVVAAAIMTNWALAKHRRLRKVGFSISYLLPCVNGCRSYSILKCLMSLQLYGDFKSSFYVIVVNAFQLLITHLCLQLFLLLVWSLMFLSATSRIRNLLILLLL
;
A
#
# COMPACT_ATOMS: atom_id res chain seq x y z
N MET A 1 28.94 -12.94 -30.44
CA MET A 1 27.55 -13.46 -30.55
C MET A 1 26.66 -12.55 -31.41
N LYS A 2 25.86 -13.11 -32.33
CA LYS A 2 24.83 -12.37 -33.09
C LYS A 2 23.47 -12.48 -32.40
N VAL A 3 22.86 -11.33 -32.05
CA VAL A 3 21.58 -11.27 -31.34
C VAL A 3 20.50 -10.69 -32.25
N THR A 4 19.49 -11.49 -32.56
CA THR A 4 18.30 -11.07 -33.31
C THR A 4 17.22 -10.63 -32.34
N VAL A 5 16.79 -9.37 -32.45
CA VAL A 5 15.75 -8.80 -31.59
C VAL A 5 14.46 -8.68 -32.40
N VAL A 6 13.43 -9.43 -32.01
CA VAL A 6 12.14 -9.46 -32.68
C VAL A 6 11.04 -8.84 -31.81
N THR A 7 10.02 -8.26 -32.42
CA THR A 7 8.80 -7.87 -31.73
C THR A 7 7.96 -9.10 -31.40
N ARG A 8 6.89 -8.92 -30.60
CA ARG A 8 5.91 -10.00 -30.33
C ARG A 8 5.24 -10.55 -31.59
N SER A 9 5.17 -9.78 -32.67
CA SER A 9 4.61 -10.23 -33.95
C SER A 9 5.64 -10.96 -34.82
N GLY A 10 6.84 -11.25 -34.30
CA GLY A 10 7.93 -11.90 -35.02
C GLY A 10 8.70 -10.98 -35.98
N ARG A 11 8.37 -9.68 -36.03
CA ARG A 11 9.05 -8.72 -36.90
C ARG A 11 10.40 -8.34 -36.30
N GLU A 12 11.47 -8.36 -37.09
CA GLU A 12 12.77 -7.83 -36.63
C GLU A 12 12.66 -6.35 -36.25
N LEU A 13 13.10 -6.03 -35.04
CA LEU A 13 13.16 -4.65 -34.54
C LEU A 13 14.32 -3.89 -35.19
N ILE A 14 15.46 -4.56 -35.35
CA ILE A 14 16.68 -4.03 -35.96
C ILE A 14 17.07 -4.99 -37.08
N LYS A 15 16.98 -4.54 -38.33
CA LYS A 15 17.35 -5.34 -39.51
C LYS A 15 18.82 -5.74 -39.43
N GLY A 16 19.11 -7.02 -39.61
CA GLY A 16 20.47 -7.57 -39.59
C GLY A 16 20.99 -7.99 -38.22
N GLY A 17 20.21 -7.80 -37.15
CA GLY A 17 20.59 -8.16 -35.78
C GLY A 17 21.64 -7.22 -35.18
N LEU A 18 22.09 -7.56 -33.97
CA LEU A 18 23.14 -6.85 -33.24
C LEU A 18 24.30 -7.80 -32.97
N GLU A 19 25.51 -7.36 -33.27
CA GLU A 19 26.73 -8.07 -32.90
C GLU A 19 27.23 -7.57 -31.56
N LEU A 20 27.41 -8.48 -30.62
CA LEU A 20 27.88 -8.20 -29.27
C LEU A 20 29.03 -9.15 -28.92
N ASN A 21 29.94 -8.65 -28.08
CA ASN A 21 31.01 -9.46 -27.49
C ASN A 21 30.40 -10.57 -26.63
N ASP A 22 31.09 -11.71 -26.51
CA ASP A 22 30.55 -12.87 -25.77
C ASP A 22 30.48 -12.65 -24.25
N SER A 23 31.22 -11.64 -23.75
CA SER A 23 31.16 -11.18 -22.36
C SER A 23 30.06 -10.14 -22.10
N ALA A 24 29.29 -9.74 -23.12
CA ALA A 24 28.30 -8.68 -23.03
C ALA A 24 27.15 -9.02 -22.06
N THR A 25 26.72 -7.99 -21.34
CA THR A 25 25.59 -8.05 -20.42
C THR A 25 24.28 -7.67 -21.12
N VAL A 26 23.16 -7.93 -20.44
CA VAL A 26 21.85 -7.45 -20.90
C VAL A 26 21.81 -5.92 -20.99
N ALA A 27 22.53 -5.21 -20.12
CA ALA A 27 22.70 -3.77 -20.18
C ALA A 27 23.33 -3.31 -21.50
N ASP A 28 24.42 -3.96 -21.92
CA ASP A 28 25.13 -3.64 -23.16
C ASP A 28 24.24 -3.85 -24.39
N LEU A 29 23.43 -4.91 -24.38
CA LEU A 29 22.43 -5.16 -25.42
C LEU A 29 21.35 -4.07 -25.46
N GLN A 30 20.82 -3.67 -24.30
CA GLN A 30 19.82 -2.59 -24.24
C GLN A 30 20.41 -1.26 -24.74
N GLU A 31 21.66 -0.96 -24.41
CA GLU A 31 22.34 0.23 -24.90
C GLU A 31 22.60 0.17 -26.41
N ALA A 32 22.98 -1.00 -26.93
CA ALA A 32 23.12 -1.21 -28.38
C ALA A 32 21.79 -0.99 -29.14
N ILE A 33 20.67 -1.47 -28.58
CA ILE A 33 19.32 -1.21 -29.11
C ILE A 33 19.02 0.29 -29.08
N HIS A 34 19.33 0.98 -27.98
CA HIS A 34 19.10 2.41 -27.83
C HIS A 34 19.93 3.25 -28.82
N LYS A 35 21.19 2.87 -29.06
CA LYS A 35 22.06 3.52 -30.06
C LYS A 35 21.46 3.46 -31.46
N ARG A 36 20.89 2.31 -31.84
CA ARG A 36 20.21 2.13 -33.14
C ARG A 36 18.83 2.78 -33.19
N THR A 37 18.10 2.78 -32.08
CA THR A 37 16.74 3.32 -31.99
C THR A 37 16.59 4.20 -30.74
N LYS A 38 16.88 5.50 -30.88
CA LYS A 38 16.92 6.47 -29.76
C LYS A 38 15.63 6.54 -28.94
N LYS A 39 14.47 6.21 -29.53
CA LYS A 39 13.18 6.11 -28.82
C LYS A 39 13.18 5.10 -27.66
N PHE A 40 13.93 4.01 -27.79
CA PHE A 40 13.92 2.90 -26.84
C PHE A 40 15.13 2.99 -25.91
N TYR A 41 15.08 3.88 -24.92
CA TYR A 41 16.09 3.93 -23.86
C TYR A 41 16.03 2.69 -22.95
N PRO A 42 17.13 2.28 -22.30
CA PRO A 42 17.25 0.96 -21.67
C PRO A 42 16.10 0.56 -20.73
N SER A 43 15.65 1.46 -19.86
CA SER A 43 14.58 1.14 -18.90
C SER A 43 13.19 0.97 -19.54
N ARG A 44 12.98 1.45 -20.76
CA ARG A 44 11.75 1.22 -21.55
C ARG A 44 11.72 -0.17 -22.21
N GLN A 45 12.86 -0.85 -22.26
CA GLN A 45 13.01 -2.13 -22.95
C GLN A 45 12.76 -3.30 -22.00
N ARG A 46 11.89 -4.23 -22.39
CA ARG A 46 11.79 -5.54 -21.76
C ARG A 46 12.15 -6.62 -22.76
N LEU A 47 13.20 -7.37 -22.43
CA LEU A 47 13.71 -8.47 -23.24
C LEU A 47 13.35 -9.81 -22.58
N THR A 48 12.82 -10.72 -23.39
CA THR A 48 12.41 -12.05 -22.96
C THR A 48 12.76 -13.09 -24.02
N PHE A 49 12.93 -14.33 -23.60
CA PHE A 49 13.03 -15.45 -24.55
C PHE A 49 11.71 -15.67 -25.31
N PRO A 50 11.78 -16.10 -26.58
CA PRO A 50 10.60 -16.52 -27.32
C PRO A 50 9.96 -17.71 -26.62
N LEU A 51 8.64 -17.69 -26.54
CA LEU A 51 7.86 -18.81 -26.02
C LEU A 51 7.31 -19.63 -27.19
N PRO A 52 7.20 -20.97 -27.06
CA PRO A 52 6.50 -21.79 -28.03
C PRO A 52 5.06 -21.29 -28.22
N PRO A 53 4.54 -21.26 -29.46
CA PRO A 53 3.15 -20.90 -29.74
C PRO A 53 2.19 -21.77 -28.90
N GLY A 54 1.28 -21.15 -28.16
CA GLY A 54 0.29 -21.86 -27.32
C GLY A 54 0.74 -22.23 -25.90
N SER A 55 2.00 -21.98 -25.52
CA SER A 55 2.44 -22.21 -24.14
C SER A 55 1.80 -21.22 -23.15
N LYS A 56 1.32 -21.73 -22.01
CA LYS A 56 0.76 -20.91 -20.89
C LYS A 56 1.84 -20.40 -19.93
N GLU A 57 3.11 -20.69 -20.22
CA GLU A 57 4.23 -20.32 -19.36
C GLU A 57 4.54 -18.82 -19.43
N ARG A 58 5.09 -18.28 -18.34
CA ARG A 58 5.48 -16.87 -18.31
C ARG A 58 6.87 -16.73 -18.91
N PRO A 59 7.07 -15.78 -19.84
CA PRO A 59 8.38 -15.62 -20.49
C PRO A 59 9.42 -15.17 -19.47
N THR A 60 10.57 -15.85 -19.45
CA THR A 60 11.71 -15.51 -18.60
C THR A 60 12.24 -14.13 -18.98
N VAL A 61 12.26 -13.22 -18.01
CA VAL A 61 12.75 -11.85 -18.19
C VAL A 61 14.25 -11.82 -17.94
N LEU A 62 14.98 -11.24 -18.87
CA LEU A 62 16.42 -11.03 -18.75
C LEU A 62 16.72 -9.96 -17.69
N GLN A 63 17.67 -10.26 -16.80
CA GLN A 63 18.09 -9.34 -15.74
C GLN A 63 19.23 -8.44 -16.24
N TYR A 64 19.12 -7.14 -15.96
CA TYR A 64 20.04 -6.11 -16.44
C TYR A 64 21.53 -6.42 -16.18
N ASN A 65 21.86 -6.96 -15.00
CA ASN A 65 23.25 -7.20 -14.58
C ASN A 65 23.83 -8.54 -15.02
N LYS A 66 23.03 -9.42 -15.62
CA LYS A 66 23.47 -10.77 -15.97
C LYS A 66 24.09 -10.81 -17.36
N ARG A 67 25.08 -11.68 -17.55
CA ARG A 67 25.66 -11.92 -18.87
C ARG A 67 24.67 -12.66 -19.75
N LEU A 68 24.67 -12.37 -21.04
CA LEU A 68 23.80 -13.09 -21.99
C LEU A 68 24.16 -14.59 -22.03
N ALA A 69 25.45 -14.91 -21.93
CA ALA A 69 25.95 -16.28 -21.88
C ALA A 69 25.42 -17.12 -20.71
N GLU A 70 25.05 -16.50 -19.57
CA GLU A 70 24.45 -17.22 -18.43
C GLU A 70 23.06 -17.79 -18.77
N TYR A 71 22.38 -17.24 -19.77
CA TYR A 71 21.04 -17.65 -20.14
C TYR A 71 21.01 -18.64 -21.30
N THR A 72 22.01 -18.62 -22.17
CA THR A 72 22.03 -19.42 -23.40
C THR A 72 22.74 -20.77 -23.23
N GLY A 73 23.45 -20.99 -22.11
CA GLY A 73 24.51 -21.99 -22.10
C GLY A 73 25.63 -21.56 -23.05
N ALA A 74 26.82 -22.14 -22.92
CA ALA A 74 28.04 -21.66 -23.58
C ALA A 74 28.09 -21.80 -25.12
N SER A 75 26.98 -22.07 -25.84
CA SER A 75 27.04 -22.43 -27.26
C SER A 75 25.78 -22.08 -28.06
N SER A 76 25.60 -20.81 -28.41
CA SER A 76 24.71 -20.43 -29.51
C SER A 76 25.24 -19.17 -30.19
N ASP A 77 25.76 -19.31 -31.41
CA ASP A 77 26.27 -18.17 -32.21
C ASP A 77 25.15 -17.17 -32.58
N GLN A 78 23.90 -17.63 -32.55
CA GLN A 78 22.70 -16.84 -32.78
C GLN A 78 21.72 -16.92 -31.62
N LEU A 79 21.32 -15.76 -31.09
CA LEU A 79 20.37 -15.61 -29.99
C LEU A 79 19.15 -14.80 -30.44
N THR A 80 17.96 -15.37 -30.39
CA THR A 80 16.72 -14.65 -30.70
C THR A 80 16.01 -14.21 -29.42
N LEU A 81 15.73 -12.92 -29.29
CA LEU A 81 15.05 -12.32 -28.14
C LEU A 81 13.82 -11.54 -28.56
N VAL A 82 12.77 -11.62 -27.75
CA VAL A 82 11.54 -10.86 -27.94
C VAL A 82 11.62 -9.54 -27.17
N PHE A 83 11.51 -8.45 -27.91
CA PHE A 83 11.38 -7.09 -27.40
C PHE A 83 9.93 -6.72 -27.11
N LYS A 84 9.73 -6.13 -25.94
CA LYS A 84 8.49 -5.46 -25.56
C LYS A 84 8.79 -4.04 -25.13
N ASP A 85 8.10 -3.09 -25.76
CA ASP A 85 8.04 -1.70 -25.32
C ASP A 85 7.17 -1.59 -24.05
N LEU A 86 7.75 -1.07 -22.95
CA LEU A 86 7.03 -0.81 -21.70
C LEU A 86 6.36 0.58 -21.68
N GLY A 87 6.64 1.45 -22.65
CA GLY A 87 6.25 2.84 -22.66
C GLY A 87 7.12 3.71 -21.73
N PRO A 88 6.78 5.00 -21.56
CA PRO A 88 7.52 5.90 -20.68
C PRO A 88 7.60 5.37 -19.24
N GLN A 89 8.82 5.24 -18.74
CA GLN A 89 9.14 4.75 -17.42
C GLN A 89 9.69 5.86 -16.52
N VAL A 90 9.43 5.73 -15.21
CA VAL A 90 9.95 6.61 -14.16
C VAL A 90 10.55 5.77 -13.03
N ALA A 91 11.50 6.32 -12.28
CA ALA A 91 12.06 5.66 -11.10
C ALA A 91 10.98 5.42 -10.03
N TYR A 92 11.07 4.29 -9.31
CA TYR A 92 10.14 4.01 -8.21
C TYR A 92 10.20 5.06 -7.09
N SER A 93 11.38 5.62 -6.81
CA SER A 93 11.53 6.71 -5.83
C SER A 93 10.67 7.93 -6.20
N THR A 94 10.69 8.33 -7.47
CA THR A 94 9.85 9.42 -7.99
C THR A 94 8.36 9.08 -7.90
N LEU A 95 7.96 7.86 -8.26
CA LEU A 95 6.56 7.42 -8.15
C LEU A 95 6.06 7.53 -6.71
N PHE A 96 6.80 6.96 -5.75
CA PHE A 96 6.42 6.98 -4.34
C PHE A 96 6.47 8.38 -3.74
N PHE A 97 7.41 9.21 -4.14
CA PHE A 97 7.47 10.61 -3.72
C PHE A 97 6.16 11.34 -4.06
N TRP A 98 5.75 11.33 -5.34
CA TRP A 98 4.52 12.02 -5.77
C TRP A 98 3.25 11.39 -5.18
N GLU A 99 3.23 10.07 -5.03
CA GLU A 99 2.14 9.36 -4.36
C GLU A 99 1.90 9.87 -2.93
N TYR A 100 2.97 10.04 -2.15
CA TYR A 100 2.90 10.43 -0.74
C TYR A 100 2.88 11.95 -0.51
N LEU A 101 3.38 12.74 -1.47
CA LEU A 101 3.43 14.20 -1.36
C LEU A 101 2.03 14.82 -1.27
N GLY A 102 1.07 14.30 -2.03
CA GLY A 102 -0.31 14.81 -2.02
C GLY A 102 -0.95 14.76 -0.64
N PRO A 103 -1.09 13.58 -0.02
CA PRO A 103 -1.64 13.48 1.34
C PRO A 103 -0.89 14.33 2.37
N LEU A 104 0.42 14.50 2.22
CA LEU A 104 1.24 15.33 3.11
C LEU A 104 0.91 16.82 2.98
N ILE A 105 0.58 17.31 1.78
CA ILE A 105 0.23 18.72 1.54
C ILE A 105 -1.26 18.96 1.76
N LEU A 106 -2.12 18.11 1.19
CA LEU A 106 -3.56 18.29 1.21
C LEU A 106 -4.12 18.28 2.62
N TYR A 107 -3.67 17.39 3.50
CA TYR A 107 -4.23 17.31 4.85
C TYR A 107 -4.02 18.61 5.67
N PRO A 108 -2.81 19.18 5.74
CA PRO A 108 -2.60 20.52 6.30
C PRO A 108 -3.47 21.60 5.65
N LEU A 109 -3.75 21.54 4.34
CA LEU A 109 -4.61 22.53 3.69
C LEU A 109 -6.03 22.52 4.28
N PHE A 110 -6.64 21.36 4.50
CA PHE A 110 -7.94 21.26 5.18
C PHE A 110 -7.85 21.67 6.66
N TYR A 111 -6.71 21.46 7.31
CA TYR A 111 -6.53 21.84 8.71
C TYR A 111 -6.38 23.36 8.88
N TYR A 112 -5.52 24.02 8.12
CA TYR A 112 -5.20 25.44 8.28
C TYR A 112 -6.16 26.38 7.54
N TYR A 113 -6.63 25.99 6.35
CA TYR A 113 -7.55 26.82 5.57
C TYR A 113 -8.99 26.43 5.86
N ASN A 114 -9.87 27.44 5.97
CA ASN A 114 -11.30 27.22 6.19
C ASN A 114 -12.01 26.86 4.88
N VAL A 115 -11.62 25.74 4.27
CA VAL A 115 -12.15 25.29 2.98
C VAL A 115 -13.67 25.08 3.00
N TYR A 116 -14.24 24.85 4.17
CA TYR A 116 -15.67 24.63 4.38
C TYR A 116 -16.53 25.88 4.12
N GLN A 117 -15.96 27.08 4.23
CA GLN A 117 -16.64 28.32 3.85
C GLN A 117 -16.97 28.34 2.36
N PHE A 118 -16.08 27.83 1.50
CA PHE A 118 -16.35 27.68 0.06
C PHE A 118 -17.49 26.68 -0.22
N PHE A 119 -17.75 25.76 0.71
CA PHE A 119 -18.88 24.82 0.65
C PHE A 119 -20.13 25.32 1.39
N GLY A 120 -20.19 26.60 1.74
CA GLY A 120 -21.38 27.23 2.32
C GLY A 120 -21.49 27.15 3.85
N TYR A 121 -20.47 26.64 4.55
CA TYR A 121 -20.45 26.65 6.00
C TYR A 121 -20.11 28.06 6.53
N LYS A 122 -21.07 28.71 7.17
CA LYS A 122 -20.93 30.09 7.69
C LYS A 122 -20.54 30.17 9.17
N GLY A 123 -20.40 29.04 9.85
CA GLY A 123 -20.07 29.00 11.27
C GLY A 123 -18.59 29.23 11.56
N GLU A 124 -18.27 29.57 12.80
CA GLU A 124 -16.90 29.58 13.29
C GLU A 124 -16.38 28.15 13.47
N ARG A 125 -15.13 27.92 13.07
CA ARG A 125 -14.49 26.61 13.18
C ARG A 125 -13.65 26.55 14.45
N VAL A 126 -14.08 25.73 15.41
CA VAL A 126 -13.32 25.44 16.62
C VAL A 126 -12.48 24.18 16.42
N ILE A 127 -11.16 24.33 16.47
CA ILE A 127 -10.23 23.20 16.32
C ILE A 127 -10.17 22.43 17.65
N ARG A 128 -10.40 21.12 17.57
CA ARG A 128 -10.34 20.20 18.71
C ARG A 128 -8.98 19.49 18.80
N PRO A 129 -8.52 19.07 19.99
CA PRO A 129 -7.23 18.37 20.14
C PRO A 129 -7.06 17.16 19.23
N VAL A 130 -8.11 16.36 19.03
CA VAL A 130 -8.09 15.20 18.13
C VAL A 130 -7.67 15.59 16.71
N GLN A 131 -8.15 16.73 16.19
CA GLN A 131 -7.85 17.19 14.84
C GLN A 131 -6.37 17.58 14.72
N THR A 132 -5.83 18.24 15.74
CA THR A 132 -4.41 18.62 15.80
C THR A 132 -3.51 17.39 15.90
N TYR A 133 -3.86 16.41 16.74
CA TYR A 133 -3.10 15.15 16.81
C TYR A 133 -3.23 14.32 15.54
N ALA A 134 -4.40 14.32 14.90
CA ALA A 134 -4.61 13.66 13.61
C ALA A 134 -3.72 14.28 12.51
N LEU A 135 -3.61 15.62 12.47
CA LEU A 135 -2.69 16.33 11.58
C LEU A 135 -1.24 15.87 11.80
N TYR A 136 -0.75 15.88 13.04
CA TYR A 136 0.62 15.48 13.34
C TYR A 136 0.88 14.01 13.00
N TYR A 137 -0.03 13.12 13.37
CA TYR A 137 0.05 11.70 13.05
C TYR A 137 0.12 11.48 11.54
N TRP A 138 -0.78 12.14 10.79
CA TRP A 138 -0.89 12.03 9.35
C TRP A 138 0.35 12.56 8.63
N CYS A 139 0.81 13.76 9.01
CA CYS A 139 2.00 14.35 8.42
C CYS A 139 3.24 13.53 8.73
N PHE A 140 3.39 13.06 9.98
CA PHE A 140 4.48 12.16 10.35
C PHE A 140 4.45 10.87 9.54
N HIS A 141 3.26 10.29 9.30
CA HIS A 141 3.11 9.12 8.43
C HIS A 141 3.69 9.38 7.03
N TYR A 142 3.16 10.35 6.30
CA TYR A 142 3.56 10.55 4.91
C TYR A 142 4.98 11.09 4.78
N PHE A 143 5.43 11.92 5.73
CA PHE A 143 6.83 12.34 5.80
C PHE A 143 7.76 11.13 5.98
N LYS A 144 7.48 10.26 6.97
CA LYS A 144 8.23 9.02 7.18
C LYS A 144 8.24 8.17 5.89
N ARG A 145 7.12 7.98 5.21
CA ARG A 145 7.04 7.20 3.96
C ARG A 145 7.90 7.79 2.83
N ILE A 146 7.96 9.12 2.73
CA ILE A 146 8.86 9.82 1.79
C ILE A 146 10.32 9.59 2.17
N MET A 147 10.68 9.76 3.45
CA MET A 147 12.05 9.52 3.92
C MET A 147 12.47 8.06 3.73
N GLU A 148 11.61 7.10 4.04
CA GLU A 148 11.85 5.68 3.79
C GLU A 148 12.11 5.40 2.31
N THR A 149 11.38 6.07 1.42
CA THR A 149 11.52 5.91 -0.04
C THR A 149 12.92 6.29 -0.53
N PHE A 150 13.51 7.36 0.01
CA PHE A 150 14.83 7.82 -0.41
C PHE A 150 15.98 7.17 0.36
N PHE A 151 15.80 6.91 1.65
CA PHE A 151 16.91 6.53 2.54
C PHE A 151 16.90 5.06 2.99
N VAL A 152 15.76 4.36 2.88
CA VAL A 152 15.60 2.99 3.40
C VAL A 152 15.32 1.99 2.28
N HIS A 153 14.39 2.29 1.38
CA HIS A 153 13.92 1.32 0.40
C HIS A 153 15.00 0.99 -0.64
N ARG A 154 15.23 -0.32 -0.84
CA ARG A 154 16.01 -0.89 -1.94
C ARG A 154 15.06 -1.61 -2.90
N PHE A 155 14.80 -0.99 -4.05
CA PHE A 155 13.86 -1.51 -5.05
C PHE A 155 14.49 -2.63 -5.89
N SER A 156 13.72 -3.69 -6.16
CA SER A 156 14.17 -4.80 -7.01
C SER A 156 14.03 -4.50 -8.51
N HIS A 157 13.11 -3.61 -8.87
CA HIS A 157 12.97 -3.06 -10.22
C HIS A 157 13.34 -1.59 -10.16
N ALA A 158 14.07 -1.10 -11.14
CA ALA A 158 14.51 0.30 -11.15
C ALA A 158 13.35 1.25 -11.47
N THR A 159 12.42 0.84 -12.33
CA THR A 159 11.41 1.74 -12.89
C THR A 159 10.00 1.15 -12.98
N SER A 160 9.02 2.04 -13.11
CA SER A 160 7.59 1.79 -13.24
C SER A 160 7.00 2.62 -14.39
N PRO A 161 5.96 2.14 -15.08
CA PRO A 161 5.24 2.94 -16.08
C PRO A 161 4.69 4.25 -15.49
N ILE A 162 4.80 5.36 -16.25
CA ILE A 162 4.34 6.69 -15.79
C ILE A 162 2.84 6.72 -15.45
N SER A 163 2.01 5.94 -16.15
CA SER A 163 0.58 5.82 -15.86
C SER A 163 0.29 5.34 -14.43
N ASN A 164 1.20 4.57 -13.83
CA ASN A 164 1.07 4.15 -12.44
C ASN A 164 1.23 5.33 -11.48
N VAL A 165 2.01 6.36 -11.82
CA VAL A 165 2.13 7.58 -11.00
C VAL A 165 0.78 8.25 -10.88
N PHE A 166 0.11 8.50 -12.02
CA PHE A 166 -1.19 9.15 -12.02
C PHE A 166 -2.26 8.34 -11.28
N ARG A 167 -2.31 7.02 -11.51
CA ARG A 167 -3.26 6.14 -10.80
C ARG A 167 -3.02 6.16 -9.29
N ASN A 168 -1.76 6.07 -8.86
CA ASN A 168 -1.42 6.06 -7.45
C ASN A 168 -1.68 7.42 -6.82
N CYS A 169 -1.28 8.52 -7.47
CA CYS A 169 -1.60 9.87 -6.98
C CYS A 169 -3.11 10.06 -6.86
N ALA A 170 -3.90 9.69 -7.87
CA ALA A 170 -5.35 9.78 -7.80
C ALA A 170 -5.92 9.02 -6.59
N TYR A 171 -5.46 7.79 -6.34
CA TYR A 171 -5.88 7.00 -5.18
C TYR A 171 -5.49 7.68 -3.85
N TYR A 172 -4.21 7.96 -3.65
CA TYR A 172 -3.70 8.46 -2.38
C TYR A 172 -4.19 9.87 -2.08
N TRP A 173 -4.18 10.76 -3.07
CA TRP A 173 -4.58 12.16 -2.90
C TRP A 173 -6.08 12.28 -2.64
N SER A 174 -6.91 11.48 -3.34
CA SER A 174 -8.36 11.48 -3.11
C SER A 174 -8.71 10.97 -1.72
N PHE A 175 -8.13 9.84 -1.28
CA PHE A 175 -8.34 9.36 0.09
C PHE A 175 -7.78 10.32 1.15
N GLY A 176 -6.64 10.96 0.86
CA GLY A 176 -6.07 11.96 1.76
C GLY A 176 -6.96 13.18 1.92
N ALA A 177 -7.49 13.72 0.82
CA ALA A 177 -8.47 14.80 0.86
C ALA A 177 -9.78 14.37 1.54
N TYR A 178 -10.27 13.17 1.26
CA TYR A 178 -11.49 12.64 1.86
C TYR A 178 -11.38 12.52 3.39
N ILE A 179 -10.31 11.92 3.91
CA ILE A 179 -10.10 11.82 5.36
C ILE A 179 -9.87 13.20 5.97
N ALA A 180 -9.05 14.03 5.34
CA ALA A 180 -8.77 15.38 5.82
C ALA A 180 -10.06 16.21 5.92
N TYR A 181 -10.95 16.11 4.93
CA TYR A 181 -12.24 16.79 4.92
C TYR A 181 -13.09 16.41 6.14
N TYR A 182 -13.28 15.10 6.40
CA TYR A 182 -14.16 14.67 7.48
C TYR A 182 -13.58 14.88 8.88
N VAL A 183 -12.28 14.63 9.07
CA VAL A 183 -11.64 14.83 10.38
C VAL A 183 -11.58 16.32 10.74
N ASN A 184 -11.34 17.20 9.77
CA ASN A 184 -11.21 18.64 10.01
C ASN A 184 -12.54 19.41 9.91
N HIS A 185 -13.64 18.73 9.58
CA HIS A 185 -14.94 19.36 9.38
C HIS A 185 -15.40 20.11 10.64
N PRO A 186 -16.02 21.30 10.53
CA PRO A 186 -16.50 22.05 11.70
C PRO A 186 -17.52 21.30 12.56
N LEU A 187 -18.29 20.39 11.95
CA LEU A 187 -19.26 19.52 12.63
C LEU A 187 -18.65 18.21 13.17
N TYR A 188 -17.33 18.06 13.11
CA TYR A 188 -16.66 16.86 13.63
C TYR A 188 -16.83 16.76 15.16
N THR A 189 -17.36 15.62 15.62
CA THR A 189 -17.51 15.31 17.04
C THR A 189 -16.37 14.41 17.51
N PRO A 190 -15.49 14.88 18.42
CA PRO A 190 -14.36 14.09 18.89
C PRO A 190 -14.80 12.96 19.84
N VAL A 191 -13.96 11.93 19.92
CA VAL A 191 -14.05 10.88 20.94
C VAL A 191 -13.56 11.39 22.31
N SER A 192 -13.67 10.56 23.35
CA SER A 192 -13.10 10.89 24.67
C SER A 192 -11.58 11.05 24.62
N ASP A 193 -11.03 11.88 25.51
CA ASP A 193 -9.59 12.14 25.59
C ASP A 193 -8.77 10.85 25.78
N LEU A 194 -9.26 9.95 26.65
CA LEU A 194 -8.62 8.65 26.87
C LEU A 194 -8.61 7.80 25.60
N GLN A 195 -9.74 7.72 24.89
CA GLN A 195 -9.83 6.93 23.65
C GLN A 195 -8.92 7.50 22.55
N MET A 196 -8.89 8.82 22.40
CA MET A 196 -7.99 9.52 21.48
C MET A 196 -6.53 9.15 21.76
N LYS A 197 -6.10 9.24 23.03
CA LYS A 197 -4.73 8.93 23.45
C LYS A 197 -4.38 7.46 23.21
N ILE A 198 -5.27 6.53 23.53
CA ILE A 198 -5.09 5.10 23.26
C ILE A 198 -4.95 4.85 21.76
N GLY A 199 -5.84 5.41 20.94
CA GLY A 199 -5.85 5.20 19.49
C GLY A 199 -4.57 5.73 18.82
N PHE A 200 -4.18 6.97 19.10
CA PHE A 200 -2.93 7.52 18.56
C PHE A 200 -1.68 6.84 19.14
N GLY A 201 -1.66 6.54 20.44
CA GLY A 201 -0.54 5.83 21.06
C GLY A 201 -0.30 4.46 20.43
N PHE A 202 -1.36 3.66 20.28
CA PHE A 202 -1.31 2.40 19.56
C PHE A 202 -0.86 2.59 18.10
N GLY A 203 -1.44 3.58 17.42
CA GLY A 203 -1.11 3.92 16.04
C GLY A 203 0.38 4.25 15.84
N VAL A 204 0.98 5.02 16.75
CA VAL A 204 2.40 5.42 16.69
C VAL A 204 3.30 4.22 16.91
N VAL A 205 2.98 3.34 17.88
CA VAL A 205 3.74 2.10 18.11
C VAL A 205 3.74 1.22 16.85
N CYS A 206 2.58 1.04 16.21
CA CYS A 206 2.48 0.30 14.96
C CYS A 206 3.27 0.96 13.82
N GLN A 207 3.29 2.29 13.75
CA GLN A 207 4.04 3.02 12.75
C GLN A 207 5.56 2.90 12.94
N LEU A 208 6.06 2.88 14.17
CA LEU A 208 7.46 2.59 14.47
C LEU A 208 7.79 1.12 14.15
N ALA A 209 6.90 0.18 14.47
CA ALA A 209 7.05 -1.23 14.10
C ALA A 209 7.10 -1.43 12.57
N ASN A 210 6.29 -0.69 11.83
CA ASN A 210 6.31 -0.66 10.37
C ASN A 210 7.66 -0.15 9.81
N PHE A 211 8.21 0.93 10.39
CA PHE A 211 9.54 1.44 10.03
C PHE A 211 10.62 0.38 10.23
N TYR A 212 10.59 -0.27 11.39
CA TYR A 212 11.53 -1.34 11.70
C TYR A 212 11.40 -2.52 10.73
N CYS A 213 10.17 -2.88 10.34
CA CYS A 213 9.96 -3.88 9.29
C CYS A 213 10.59 -3.46 7.95
N HIS A 214 10.52 -2.19 7.55
CA HIS A 214 11.16 -1.70 6.34
C HIS A 214 12.69 -1.76 6.40
N ILE A 215 13.30 -1.49 7.56
CA ILE A 215 14.75 -1.68 7.78
C ILE A 215 15.13 -3.16 7.61
N LEU A 216 14.38 -4.08 8.21
CA LEU A 216 14.65 -5.52 8.04
C LEU A 216 14.53 -5.94 6.57
N LEU A 217 13.52 -5.44 5.85
CA LEU A 217 13.34 -5.72 4.43
C LEU A 217 14.46 -5.12 3.55
N ARG A 218 15.01 -3.97 3.93
CA ARG A 218 16.18 -3.37 3.26
C ARG A 218 17.39 -4.31 3.32
N ASN A 219 17.61 -4.95 4.47
CA ASN A 219 18.78 -5.79 4.72
C ASN A 219 18.76 -7.12 3.93
N LEU A 220 17.61 -7.51 3.37
CA LEU A 220 17.49 -8.66 2.47
C LEU A 220 18.06 -8.39 1.06
N ARG A 221 18.48 -7.16 0.78
CA ARG A 221 19.01 -6.75 -0.52
C ARG A 221 20.36 -6.07 -0.35
N GLY A 222 21.29 -6.34 -1.26
CA GLY A 222 22.55 -5.62 -1.38
C GLY A 222 22.35 -4.15 -1.76
N PRO A 223 23.41 -3.32 -1.70
CA PRO A 223 23.35 -1.87 -1.95
C PRO A 223 22.67 -1.46 -3.27
N GLY A 224 22.77 -2.27 -4.32
CA GLY A 224 22.12 -2.04 -5.63
C GLY A 224 20.75 -2.71 -5.82
N GLY A 225 20.11 -3.21 -4.75
CA GLY A 225 18.81 -3.91 -4.85
C GLY A 225 18.88 -5.36 -5.31
N SER A 226 20.09 -5.90 -5.52
CA SER A 226 20.36 -7.32 -5.79
C SER A 226 20.07 -8.18 -4.54
N GLY A 227 19.70 -9.44 -4.72
CA GLY A 227 19.42 -10.34 -3.58
C GLY A 227 18.31 -11.37 -3.84
N GLY A 228 17.52 -11.19 -4.91
CA GLY A 228 16.43 -12.11 -5.25
C GLY A 228 15.28 -12.10 -4.25
N TYR A 229 14.44 -13.14 -4.29
CA TYR A 229 13.39 -13.36 -3.29
C TYR A 229 13.97 -14.06 -2.08
N GLN A 230 14.18 -13.32 -0.99
CA GLN A 230 14.62 -13.87 0.30
C GLN A 230 13.47 -13.89 1.30
N ILE A 231 13.51 -14.86 2.21
CA ILE A 231 12.54 -15.00 3.30
C ILE A 231 12.94 -14.02 4.42
N PRO A 232 12.09 -13.04 4.77
CA PRO A 232 12.37 -12.15 5.91
C PRO A 232 12.35 -12.95 7.22
N ARG A 233 13.31 -12.64 8.11
CA ARG A 233 13.39 -13.22 9.46
C ARG A 233 13.60 -12.11 10.49
N GLY A 234 13.21 -12.38 11.74
CA GLY A 234 13.32 -11.45 12.86
C GLY A 234 12.04 -10.64 13.11
N PHE A 235 11.88 -10.18 14.36
CA PHE A 235 10.71 -9.39 14.79
C PHE A 235 9.39 -10.08 14.43
N LEU A 236 8.40 -9.33 13.95
CA LEU A 236 7.09 -9.83 13.51
C LEU A 236 7.16 -10.70 12.26
N PHE A 237 8.26 -10.71 11.49
CA PHE A 237 8.40 -11.63 10.37
C PHE A 237 8.55 -13.09 10.78
N ASN A 238 8.90 -13.34 12.05
CA ASN A 238 8.84 -14.67 12.62
C ASN A 238 7.40 -15.17 12.79
N ILE A 239 6.38 -14.30 12.75
CA ILE A 239 4.99 -14.66 13.04
C ILE A 239 4.12 -14.50 11.79
N VAL A 240 4.34 -13.42 11.02
CA VAL A 240 3.55 -13.10 9.83
C VAL A 240 4.44 -12.83 8.63
N THR A 241 4.07 -13.35 7.45
CA THR A 241 4.87 -13.23 6.23
C THR A 241 5.08 -11.78 5.77
N CYS A 242 4.08 -10.92 5.97
CA CYS A 242 4.09 -9.52 5.54
C CYS A 242 3.90 -8.58 6.73
N ALA A 243 4.78 -8.65 7.72
CA ALA A 243 4.72 -7.86 8.95
C ALA A 243 4.58 -6.34 8.71
N ASN A 244 5.22 -5.82 7.66
CA ASN A 244 5.12 -4.41 7.27
C ASN A 244 3.68 -4.01 6.89
N TYR A 245 2.95 -4.87 6.16
CA TYR A 245 1.54 -4.60 5.82
C TYR A 245 0.63 -4.78 7.03
N THR A 246 0.89 -5.77 7.88
CA THR A 246 0.14 -5.97 9.11
C THR A 246 0.22 -4.72 10.01
N THR A 247 1.44 -4.28 10.31
CA THR A 247 1.68 -3.08 11.13
C THR A 247 1.10 -1.81 10.50
N GLU A 248 1.14 -1.68 9.18
CA GLU A 248 0.48 -0.60 8.44
C GLU A 248 -1.04 -0.61 8.67
N ILE A 249 -1.71 -1.76 8.57
CA ILE A 249 -3.16 -1.85 8.80
C ILE A 249 -3.51 -1.48 10.24
N TYR A 250 -2.75 -1.99 11.22
CA TYR A 250 -2.99 -1.69 12.63
C TYR A 250 -2.74 -0.23 12.99
N GLN A 251 -1.77 0.43 12.35
CA GLN A 251 -1.55 1.86 12.60
C GLN A 251 -2.80 2.68 12.18
N TRP A 252 -3.42 2.32 11.06
CA TRP A 252 -4.65 2.96 10.57
C TRP A 252 -5.87 2.58 11.41
N LEU A 253 -5.88 1.40 12.03
CA LEU A 253 -6.87 1.05 13.06
C LEU A 253 -6.73 1.98 14.27
N GLY A 254 -5.51 2.22 14.75
CA GLY A 254 -5.25 3.19 15.83
C GLY A 254 -5.73 4.60 15.49
N PHE A 255 -5.40 5.08 14.29
CA PHE A 255 -5.90 6.37 13.77
C PHE A 255 -7.43 6.43 13.78
N ASN A 256 -8.10 5.36 13.37
CA ASN A 256 -9.57 5.30 13.34
C ASN A 256 -10.22 5.13 14.72
N ILE A 257 -9.55 4.50 15.69
CA ILE A 257 -9.98 4.52 17.09
C ILE A 257 -9.95 5.95 17.64
N ALA A 258 -8.93 6.73 17.28
CA ALA A 258 -8.76 8.10 17.76
C ALA A 258 -9.66 9.12 17.04
N THR A 259 -9.96 8.91 15.76
CA THR A 259 -10.72 9.89 14.95
C THR A 259 -12.18 9.51 14.73
N GLN A 260 -12.52 8.22 14.67
CA GLN A 260 -13.88 7.71 14.44
C GLN A 260 -14.65 8.40 13.31
N THR A 261 -14.07 8.45 12.11
CA THR A 261 -14.77 8.93 10.92
C THR A 261 -15.11 7.77 9.99
N VAL A 262 -16.30 7.80 9.38
CA VAL A 262 -16.68 6.84 8.32
C VAL A 262 -15.65 6.86 7.20
N ALA A 263 -15.16 8.05 6.83
CA ALA A 263 -14.13 8.22 5.82
C ALA A 263 -12.85 7.43 6.13
N GLY A 264 -12.37 7.52 7.37
CA GLY A 264 -11.18 6.79 7.81
C GLY A 264 -11.37 5.27 7.83
N TYR A 265 -12.54 4.78 8.26
CA TYR A 265 -12.83 3.33 8.26
C TYR A 265 -12.94 2.77 6.83
N VAL A 266 -13.60 3.49 5.92
CA VAL A 266 -13.68 3.11 4.50
C VAL A 266 -12.29 3.01 3.90
N PHE A 267 -11.45 4.02 4.10
CA PHE A 267 -10.06 3.99 3.66
C PHE A 267 -9.30 2.78 4.22
N MET A 268 -9.41 2.53 5.53
CA MET A 268 -8.71 1.42 6.17
C MET A 268 -9.13 0.07 5.57
N VAL A 269 -10.43 -0.16 5.34
CA VAL A 269 -10.94 -1.39 4.73
C VAL A 269 -10.42 -1.56 3.30
N VAL A 270 -10.49 -0.51 2.49
CA VAL A 270 -9.99 -0.53 1.10
C VAL A 270 -8.47 -0.79 1.07
N ALA A 271 -7.70 -0.07 1.88
CA ALA A 271 -6.26 -0.23 1.98
C ALA A 271 -5.87 -1.64 2.48
N ALA A 272 -6.59 -2.15 3.49
CA ALA A 272 -6.39 -3.49 4.01
C ALA A 272 -6.67 -4.57 2.94
N ALA A 273 -7.73 -4.41 2.13
CA ALA A 273 -8.06 -5.36 1.06
C ALA A 273 -6.96 -5.42 -0.01
N ILE A 274 -6.47 -4.26 -0.44
CA ILE A 274 -5.38 -4.15 -1.42
C ILE A 274 -4.10 -4.80 -0.88
N MET A 275 -3.68 -4.41 0.33
CA MET A 275 -2.47 -4.96 0.96
C MET A 275 -2.59 -6.46 1.23
N THR A 276 -3.77 -6.95 1.59
CA THR A 276 -4.04 -8.38 1.82
C THR A 276 -3.84 -9.17 0.53
N ASN A 277 -4.37 -8.69 -0.59
CA ASN A 277 -4.16 -9.33 -1.88
C ASN A 277 -2.67 -9.39 -2.25
N TRP A 278 -1.93 -8.30 -2.01
CA TRP A 278 -0.48 -8.26 -2.23
C TRP A 278 0.28 -9.21 -1.30
N ALA A 279 -0.12 -9.30 -0.04
CA ALA A 279 0.46 -10.19 0.95
C ALA A 279 0.28 -11.66 0.55
N LEU A 280 -0.94 -12.07 0.17
CA LEU A 280 -1.25 -13.42 -0.30
C LEU A 280 -0.44 -13.78 -1.55
N ALA A 281 -0.31 -12.84 -2.49
CA ALA A 281 0.49 -13.06 -3.68
C ALA A 281 1.98 -13.23 -3.33
N LYS A 282 2.51 -12.45 -2.37
CA LYS A 282 3.89 -12.57 -1.89
C LYS A 282 4.12 -13.89 -1.16
N HIS A 283 3.20 -14.28 -0.27
CA HIS A 283 3.24 -15.54 0.48
C HIS A 283 3.27 -16.75 -0.48
N ARG A 284 2.37 -16.76 -1.48
CA ARG A 284 2.36 -17.82 -2.52
C ARG A 284 3.69 -17.93 -3.28
N ARG A 285 4.36 -16.80 -3.55
CA ARG A 285 5.69 -16.82 -4.20
C ARG A 285 6.77 -17.36 -3.28
N LEU A 286 6.77 -16.96 -2.01
CA LEU A 286 7.74 -17.44 -1.02
C LEU A 286 7.60 -18.95 -0.78
N ARG A 287 6.37 -19.49 -0.77
CA ARG A 287 6.14 -20.94 -0.66
C ARG A 287 6.80 -21.75 -1.79
N LYS A 288 6.93 -21.19 -3.00
CA LYS A 288 7.58 -21.89 -4.12
C LYS A 288 9.10 -21.98 -3.99
N VAL A 289 9.71 -21.14 -3.16
CA VAL A 289 11.16 -21.12 -2.92
C VAL A 289 11.54 -21.80 -1.59
N GLY A 290 10.67 -22.70 -1.09
CA GLY A 290 10.93 -23.49 0.11
C GLY A 290 10.47 -22.86 1.43
N PHE A 291 9.71 -21.76 1.41
CA PHE A 291 9.10 -21.23 2.64
C PHE A 291 8.02 -22.19 3.18
N SER A 292 8.31 -22.81 4.32
CA SER A 292 7.33 -23.55 5.13
C SER A 292 6.86 -22.71 6.33
N ILE A 293 5.58 -22.82 6.70
CA ILE A 293 5.01 -22.22 7.90
C ILE A 293 5.74 -22.69 9.17
N SER A 294 6.33 -23.89 9.15
CA SER A 294 7.16 -24.40 10.26
C SER A 294 8.36 -23.51 10.60
N TYR A 295 8.86 -22.68 9.68
CA TYR A 295 9.93 -21.72 9.94
C TYR A 295 9.48 -20.46 10.70
N LEU A 296 8.18 -20.24 10.87
CA LEU A 296 7.62 -19.18 11.71
C LEU A 296 7.60 -19.58 13.21
N LEU A 297 7.81 -20.86 13.52
CA LEU A 297 7.67 -21.39 14.89
C LEU A 297 8.91 -22.11 15.46
N PRO A 298 10.14 -21.56 15.42
CA PRO A 298 11.19 -22.10 16.30
C PRO A 298 10.96 -21.72 17.78
N CYS A 299 10.26 -20.61 18.05
CA CYS A 299 10.33 -19.93 19.35
C CYS A 299 9.14 -20.21 20.29
N VAL A 300 8.10 -20.93 19.85
CA VAL A 300 6.89 -21.16 20.66
C VAL A 300 7.05 -22.33 21.64
N ASN A 301 8.01 -23.22 21.43
CA ASN A 301 8.22 -24.39 22.28
C ASN A 301 8.98 -24.09 23.59
N GLY A 302 9.40 -22.84 23.86
CA GLY A 302 10.28 -22.51 25.00
C GLY A 302 9.90 -21.32 25.90
N CYS A 303 8.81 -20.57 25.63
CA CYS A 303 8.52 -19.34 26.38
C CYS A 303 7.08 -19.28 26.95
N ARG A 304 6.98 -19.31 28.29
CA ARG A 304 5.72 -19.28 29.08
C ARG A 304 5.10 -17.88 29.28
N SER A 305 5.75 -16.77 28.94
CA SER A 305 5.34 -15.43 29.44
C SER A 305 4.49 -14.51 28.54
N TYR A 306 3.95 -14.95 27.40
CA TYR A 306 3.16 -14.05 26.53
C TYR A 306 1.68 -14.47 26.45
N SER A 307 0.93 -14.38 27.55
CA SER A 307 -0.49 -14.85 27.60
C SER A 307 -1.45 -13.96 26.78
N ILE A 308 -1.39 -12.64 26.94
CA ILE A 308 -2.31 -11.70 26.27
C ILE A 308 -1.93 -11.47 24.80
N LEU A 309 -0.63 -11.37 24.52
CA LEU A 309 -0.13 -11.25 23.16
C LEU A 309 -0.36 -12.54 22.36
N LYS A 310 -0.23 -13.73 22.97
CA LYS A 310 -0.65 -14.99 22.34
C LYS A 310 -2.14 -15.01 22.06
N CYS A 311 -3.01 -14.42 22.89
CA CYS A 311 -4.46 -14.44 22.66
C CYS A 311 -4.90 -13.46 21.56
N LEU A 312 -4.31 -12.26 21.51
CA LEU A 312 -4.55 -11.31 20.41
C LEU A 312 -3.93 -11.78 19.08
N MET A 313 -2.84 -12.55 19.12
CA MET A 313 -2.15 -13.06 17.93
C MET A 313 -2.55 -14.49 17.54
N SER A 314 -3.17 -15.29 18.43
CA SER A 314 -3.61 -16.67 18.13
C SER A 314 -4.75 -16.69 17.11
N LEU A 315 -5.62 -15.68 17.12
CA LEU A 315 -6.60 -15.41 16.05
C LEU A 315 -5.95 -15.17 14.68
N GLN A 316 -4.66 -14.80 14.65
CA GLN A 316 -3.85 -14.59 13.44
C GLN A 316 -2.97 -15.79 13.06
N LEU A 317 -2.69 -16.69 14.01
CA LEU A 317 -1.67 -17.75 13.88
C LEU A 317 -2.22 -19.08 13.32
N TYR A 318 -3.52 -19.36 13.48
CA TYR A 318 -4.09 -20.67 13.11
C TYR A 318 -4.95 -20.66 11.84
N GLY A 319 -5.35 -19.48 11.36
CA GLY A 319 -6.15 -19.36 10.14
C GLY A 319 -5.28 -19.05 8.94
N ASP A 320 -5.62 -19.63 7.78
CA ASP A 320 -5.26 -19.10 6.47
C ASP A 320 -5.29 -17.56 6.50
N PHE A 321 -4.37 -16.85 5.85
CA PHE A 321 -4.27 -15.38 5.94
C PHE A 321 -5.60 -14.66 5.62
N LYS A 322 -6.52 -15.35 4.92
CA LYS A 322 -7.95 -15.03 4.81
C LYS A 322 -8.66 -14.82 6.16
N SER A 323 -8.44 -15.65 7.17
CA SER A 323 -9.04 -15.56 8.50
C SER A 323 -8.52 -14.34 9.30
N SER A 324 -7.25 -13.96 9.13
CA SER A 324 -6.72 -12.73 9.74
C SER A 324 -7.33 -11.47 9.11
N PHE A 325 -7.46 -11.46 7.79
CA PHE A 325 -8.20 -10.42 7.07
C PHE A 325 -9.68 -10.43 7.48
N TYR A 326 -10.29 -11.61 7.63
CA TYR A 326 -11.65 -11.76 8.11
C TYR A 326 -11.81 -11.18 9.51
N VAL A 327 -10.93 -11.46 10.47
CA VAL A 327 -11.01 -10.88 11.82
C VAL A 327 -10.82 -9.37 11.81
N ILE A 328 -9.86 -8.83 11.04
CA ILE A 328 -9.65 -7.37 10.95
C ILE A 328 -10.84 -6.69 10.26
N VAL A 329 -11.29 -7.22 9.11
CA VAL A 329 -12.41 -6.68 8.36
C VAL A 329 -13.69 -6.85 9.14
N VAL A 330 -13.99 -8.01 9.71
CA VAL A 330 -15.20 -8.25 10.53
C VAL A 330 -15.18 -7.41 11.79
N ASN A 331 -14.06 -7.24 12.50
CA ASN A 331 -14.03 -6.33 13.65
C ASN A 331 -14.18 -4.86 13.23
N ALA A 332 -13.58 -4.45 12.10
CA ALA A 332 -13.77 -3.11 11.54
C ALA A 332 -15.19 -2.89 11.01
N PHE A 333 -15.80 -3.91 10.40
CA PHE A 333 -17.19 -3.92 9.94
C PHE A 333 -18.14 -3.94 11.13
N GLN A 334 -17.84 -4.68 12.21
CA GLN A 334 -18.62 -4.73 13.42
C GLN A 334 -18.57 -3.37 14.14
N LEU A 335 -17.40 -2.73 14.22
CA LEU A 335 -17.26 -1.36 14.72
C LEU A 335 -18.01 -0.35 13.84
N LEU A 336 -17.90 -0.48 12.50
CA LEU A 336 -18.61 0.37 11.54
C LEU A 336 -20.12 0.17 11.58
N ILE A 337 -20.61 -1.08 11.68
CA ILE A 337 -22.03 -1.43 11.85
C ILE A 337 -22.52 -0.92 13.19
N THR A 338 -21.77 -1.12 14.28
CA THR A 338 -22.18 -0.62 15.60
C THR A 338 -22.30 0.90 15.58
N HIS A 339 -21.38 1.60 14.92
CA HIS A 339 -21.46 3.06 14.74
C HIS A 339 -22.57 3.51 13.81
N LEU A 340 -22.76 2.87 12.65
CA LEU A 340 -23.84 3.18 11.72
C LEU A 340 -25.21 2.87 12.34
N CYS A 341 -25.35 1.76 13.06
CA CYS A 341 -26.55 1.42 13.82
C CYS A 341 -26.79 2.41 14.96
N LEU A 342 -25.75 2.86 15.68
CA LEU A 342 -25.89 3.89 16.71
C LEU A 342 -26.29 5.25 16.11
N GLN A 343 -25.70 5.65 14.98
CA GLN A 343 -26.07 6.89 14.30
C GLN A 343 -27.48 6.83 13.70
N LEU A 344 -27.86 5.71 13.09
CA LEU A 344 -29.23 5.46 12.60
C LEU A 344 -30.23 5.43 13.76
N PHE A 345 -29.88 4.80 14.88
CA PHE A 345 -30.71 4.78 16.09
C PHE A 345 -30.88 6.19 16.68
N LEU A 346 -29.81 6.96 16.80
CA LEU A 346 -29.87 8.34 17.27
C LEU A 346 -30.68 9.24 16.31
N LEU A 347 -30.56 9.05 15.00
CA LEU A 347 -31.39 9.72 14.00
C LEU A 347 -32.87 9.34 14.12
N LEU A 348 -33.18 8.07 14.39
CA LEU A 348 -34.54 7.58 14.60
C LEU A 348 -35.15 8.13 15.90
N VAL A 349 -34.39 8.11 17.00
CA VAL A 349 -34.79 8.71 18.28
C VAL A 349 -35.02 10.21 18.13
N TRP A 350 -34.12 10.92 17.44
CA TRP A 350 -34.29 12.34 17.17
C TRP A 350 -35.54 12.63 16.32
N SER A 351 -35.79 11.82 15.28
CA SER A 351 -36.99 11.94 14.44
C SER A 351 -38.28 11.65 15.22
N LEU A 352 -38.27 10.67 16.12
CA LEU A 352 -39.40 10.33 17.00
C LEU A 352 -39.65 11.41 18.06
N MET A 353 -38.59 12.00 18.63
CA MET A 353 -38.72 13.14 19.54
C MET A 353 -39.27 14.37 18.82
N PHE A 354 -38.87 14.61 17.56
CA PHE A 354 -39.40 15.70 16.74
C PHE A 354 -40.88 15.51 16.39
N LEU A 355 -41.31 14.27 16.09
CA LEU A 355 -42.71 13.89 15.88
C LEU A 355 -43.55 13.99 17.17
N SER A 356 -42.97 13.68 18.33
CA SER A 356 -43.61 13.83 19.65
C SER A 356 -43.77 15.31 20.04
N ALA A 357 -42.75 16.15 19.79
CA ALA A 357 -42.81 17.58 20.02
C ALA A 357 -43.86 18.27 19.13
N THR A 358 -43.92 17.91 17.84
CA THR A 358 -44.93 18.44 16.91
C THR A 358 -46.35 17.97 17.24
N SER A 359 -46.54 16.76 17.74
CA SER A 359 -47.87 16.30 18.19
C SER A 359 -48.34 16.99 19.48
N ARG A 360 -47.43 17.29 20.43
CA ARG A 360 -47.75 18.12 21.61
C ARG A 360 -48.08 19.56 21.23
N ILE A 361 -47.34 20.17 20.29
CA ILE A 361 -47.63 21.52 19.78
C ILE A 361 -48.99 21.55 19.07
N ARG A 362 -49.31 20.53 18.27
CA ARG A 362 -50.61 20.40 17.60
C ARG A 362 -51.77 20.26 18.59
N ASN A 363 -51.61 19.46 19.65
CA ASN A 363 -52.63 19.29 20.68
C ASN A 363 -52.81 20.54 21.55
N LEU A 364 -51.74 21.30 21.81
CA LEU A 364 -51.82 22.60 22.51
C LEU A 364 -52.57 23.65 21.67
N LEU A 365 -52.32 23.68 20.36
CA LEU A 365 -53.01 24.57 19.42
C LEU A 365 -54.51 24.24 19.28
N ILE A 366 -54.89 22.96 19.35
CA ILE A 366 -56.30 22.53 19.33
C ILE A 366 -57.01 22.92 20.64
N LEU A 367 -56.33 22.86 21.78
CA LEU A 367 -56.87 23.30 23.08
C LEU A 367 -56.98 24.82 23.24
N LEU A 368 -56.22 25.59 22.46
CA LEU A 368 -56.31 27.06 22.39
C LEU A 368 -57.36 27.56 21.39
N LEU A 369 -57.90 26.66 20.54
CA LEU A 369 -58.91 26.94 19.52
C LEU A 369 -60.31 26.41 19.87
N LEU A 370 -60.47 25.80 21.04
CA LEU A 370 -61.74 25.44 21.70
C LEU A 370 -61.92 26.34 22.92
#